data_AF-A0A960D1S9-F1
#
_entry.id   AF-A0A960D1S9-F1
#
_cell.length_a   1.000
_cell.length_b   1.000
_cell.length_c   1.000
_cell.angle_alpha   90.00
_cell.angle_beta   90.00
_cell.angle_gamma   90.00
#
_symmetry.space_group_name_H-M   'P 1'
#
loop_
_entity.id
_entity.type
_entity.pdbx_description
1 polymer ?
#
loop_
_entity_poly.entity_id
_entity_poly.type
_entity_poly.pdbx_seq_one_letter_code
_entity_poly.pdbx_strand_id
1 'polypeptide(L)'
;GGNTHELLEAYFGVLLAGGVLVPLNIRLAAAELADVVDDCAPVVLFRHPDHADPGHPVRQVVLGDEHEALLAAQPDAAPPRPPVDERDPAEIFYTSGTTGTPKGAVLSHRSLYLHAVHSALTNGITGDDVVLHTIPLFHVNGWGTPHYVTALGGVHVMLPRFDPGEVLRLV
;
A
#
# COMPACT_ATOMS: atom_id res chain seq x y z
N GLY A 1 3.72 11.47 2.62
CA GLY A 1 3.68 10.66 3.85
C GLY A 1 4.39 9.35 3.65
N GLY A 2 4.98 8.81 4.72
CA GLY A 2 5.35 7.39 4.83
C GLY A 2 4.10 6.54 5.00
N ASN A 3 3.99 5.82 6.11
CA ASN A 3 2.81 5.00 6.36
C ASN A 3 1.66 5.86 6.87
N THR A 4 0.52 5.83 6.20
CA THR A 4 -0.70 6.54 6.60
C THR A 4 -1.91 5.62 6.50
N HIS A 5 -3.05 6.04 7.05
CA HIS A 5 -4.27 5.24 7.00
C HIS A 5 -4.85 5.19 5.59
N GLU A 6 -4.71 6.26 4.80
CA GLU A 6 -5.12 6.30 3.39
C GLU A 6 -4.32 5.28 2.55
N LEU A 7 -3.04 5.06 2.87
CA LEU A 7 -2.27 3.99 2.25
C LEU A 7 -2.84 2.60 2.62
N LEU A 8 -3.23 2.40 3.89
CA LEU A 8 -3.86 1.15 4.33
C LEU A 8 -5.22 0.93 3.64
N GLU A 9 -5.99 2.00 3.43
CA GLU A 9 -7.23 1.93 2.66
C GLU A 9 -6.96 1.49 1.22
N ALA A 10 -5.90 2.00 0.58
CA ALA A 10 -5.51 1.57 -0.76
C ALA A 10 -5.14 0.08 -0.84
N TYR A 11 -4.54 -0.50 0.22
CA TYR A 11 -4.29 -1.95 0.34
C TYR A 11 -5.53 -2.82 0.17
N PHE A 12 -6.72 -2.29 0.46
CA PHE A 12 -7.97 -3.04 0.32
C PHE A 12 -8.89 -2.46 -0.75
N GLY A 13 -9.06 -1.14 -0.80
CA GLY A 13 -9.95 -0.45 -1.73
C GLY A 13 -9.57 -0.70 -3.19
N VAL A 14 -8.27 -0.70 -3.52
CA VAL A 14 -7.81 -0.99 -4.88
C VAL A 14 -8.13 -2.43 -5.27
N LEU A 15 -7.84 -3.39 -4.39
CA LEU A 15 -8.11 -4.81 -4.63
C LEU A 15 -9.61 -5.11 -4.71
N LEU A 16 -10.42 -4.48 -3.85
CA LEU A 16 -11.88 -4.60 -3.84
C LEU A 16 -12.52 -4.01 -5.11
N ALA A 17 -11.87 -3.02 -5.73
CA ALA A 17 -12.25 -2.47 -7.02
C ALA A 17 -11.73 -3.30 -8.22
N GLY A 18 -11.01 -4.41 -7.97
CA GLY A 18 -10.41 -5.27 -9.00
C GLY A 18 -9.15 -4.67 -9.64
N GLY A 19 -8.53 -3.68 -9.00
CA GLY A 19 -7.27 -3.09 -9.42
C GLY A 19 -6.06 -3.81 -8.82
N VAL A 20 -4.88 -3.43 -9.31
CA VAL A 20 -3.58 -3.86 -8.80
C VAL A 20 -2.93 -2.70 -8.06
N LEU A 21 -2.58 -2.87 -6.79
CA LEU A 21 -1.90 -1.83 -6.01
C LEU A 21 -0.41 -1.83 -6.32
N VAL A 22 0.16 -0.64 -6.53
CA VAL A 22 1.60 -0.44 -6.69
C VAL A 22 2.08 0.54 -5.60
N PRO A 23 2.49 0.05 -4.41
CA PRO A 23 3.03 0.91 -3.38
C PRO A 23 4.38 1.51 -3.82
N LEU A 24 4.40 2.81 -4.10
CA LEU A 24 5.59 3.49 -4.61
C LEU A 24 6.60 3.78 -3.49
N ASN A 25 7.89 3.60 -3.81
CA ASN A 25 8.97 4.02 -2.92
C ASN A 25 9.09 5.54 -2.93
N ILE A 26 8.59 6.16 -1.87
CA ILE A 26 8.57 7.62 -1.69
C ILE A 26 9.96 8.28 -1.55
N ARG A 27 11.04 7.49 -1.53
CA ARG A 27 12.42 7.99 -1.49
C ARG A 27 13.02 8.13 -2.88
N LEU A 28 12.34 7.66 -3.92
CA LEU A 28 12.75 7.84 -5.30
C LEU A 28 12.57 9.31 -5.72
N ALA A 29 13.46 9.79 -6.57
CA ALA A 29 13.32 11.08 -7.22
C ALA A 29 12.14 11.07 -8.20
N ALA A 30 11.63 12.26 -8.56
CA ALA A 30 10.48 12.40 -9.46
C ALA A 30 10.67 11.65 -10.80
N ALA A 31 11.87 11.71 -11.39
CA ALA A 31 12.18 11.01 -12.64
C ALA A 31 12.13 9.48 -12.47
N GLU A 32 12.69 8.94 -11.37
CA GLU A 32 12.66 7.50 -11.08
C GLU A 32 11.22 7.01 -10.78
N LEU A 33 10.39 7.85 -10.16
CA LEU A 33 8.97 7.57 -9.99
C LEU A 33 8.23 7.58 -11.33
N ALA A 34 8.55 8.52 -12.22
CA ALA A 34 7.98 8.55 -13.57
C ALA A 34 8.31 7.26 -14.34
N ASP A 35 9.55 6.78 -14.27
CA ASP A 35 9.95 5.51 -14.90
C ASP A 35 9.11 4.32 -14.38
N VAL A 36 8.81 4.27 -13.07
CA VAL A 36 7.95 3.24 -12.48
C VAL A 36 6.51 3.38 -12.94
N VAL A 37 5.98 4.61 -13.00
CA VAL A 37 4.62 4.90 -13.46
C VAL A 37 4.45 4.57 -14.95
N ASP A 38 5.47 4.84 -15.77
CA ASP A 38 5.49 4.45 -17.18
C ASP A 38 5.48 2.92 -17.35
N ASP A 39 6.25 2.19 -16.52
CA ASP A 39 6.34 0.73 -16.59
C ASP A 39 5.05 0.04 -16.12
N CYS A 40 4.44 0.48 -15.01
CA CYS A 40 3.21 -0.14 -14.50
C CYS A 40 1.92 0.41 -15.13
N ALA A 41 1.99 1.53 -15.84
CA ALA A 41 0.89 2.19 -16.54
C ALA A 41 -0.42 2.28 -15.71
N PRO A 42 -0.40 2.91 -14.52
CA PRO A 42 -1.55 2.93 -13.63
C PRO A 42 -2.66 3.83 -14.19
N VAL A 43 -3.91 3.50 -13.87
CA VAL A 43 -5.08 4.32 -14.25
C VAL A 43 -5.25 5.55 -13.36
N VAL A 44 -4.79 5.47 -12.11
CA VAL A 44 -4.87 6.54 -11.10
C VAL A 44 -3.63 6.46 -10.22
N LEU A 45 -3.07 7.61 -9.87
CA LEU A 45 -1.97 7.77 -8.91
C LEU A 45 -2.48 8.48 -7.65
N PHE A 46 -2.43 7.81 -6.50
CA PHE A 46 -2.68 8.45 -5.21
C PHE A 46 -1.38 9.08 -4.70
N ARG A 47 -1.38 10.39 -4.48
CA ARG A 47 -0.19 11.15 -4.08
C ARG A 47 -0.43 11.89 -2.78
N HIS A 48 0.47 11.72 -1.82
CA HIS A 48 0.45 12.56 -0.63
C HIS A 48 1.00 13.97 -0.95
N PRO A 49 0.43 15.06 -0.40
CA PRO A 49 0.83 16.44 -0.72
C PRO A 49 2.33 16.73 -0.47
N ASP A 50 2.92 16.17 0.59
CA ASP A 50 4.36 16.28 0.90
C ASP A 50 5.32 15.67 -0.14
N HIS A 51 4.83 14.88 -1.10
CA HIS A 51 5.68 14.23 -2.10
C HIS A 51 5.63 14.98 -3.42
N ALA A 52 6.77 15.07 -4.10
CA ALA A 52 6.86 15.74 -5.39
C ALA A 52 5.89 15.11 -6.42
N ASP A 53 5.32 15.95 -7.26
CA ASP A 53 4.61 15.48 -8.46
C ASP A 53 5.64 14.82 -9.40
N PRO A 54 5.43 13.57 -9.84
CA PRO A 54 6.32 12.92 -10.81
C PRO A 54 6.31 13.62 -12.18
N GLY A 55 5.39 14.56 -12.44
CA GLY A 55 5.28 15.24 -13.73
C GLY A 55 4.72 14.34 -14.84
N HIS A 56 3.99 13.29 -14.45
CA HIS A 56 3.43 12.28 -15.34
C HIS A 56 1.94 12.55 -15.63
N PRO A 57 1.44 12.35 -16.87
CA PRO A 57 0.07 12.70 -17.28
C PRO A 57 -1.04 11.80 -16.70
N VAL A 58 -0.72 10.84 -15.84
CA VAL A 58 -1.70 9.97 -15.18
C VAL A 58 -2.64 10.80 -14.30
N ARG A 59 -3.91 10.40 -14.23
CA ARG A 59 -4.86 11.02 -13.29
C ARG A 59 -4.33 10.87 -11.87
N GLN A 60 -4.16 11.98 -11.16
CA GLN A 60 -3.73 11.99 -9.76
C GLN A 60 -4.91 12.27 -8.84
N VAL A 61 -4.88 11.67 -7.64
CA VAL A 61 -5.75 12.01 -6.51
C VAL A 61 -4.83 12.41 -5.36
N VAL A 62 -4.96 13.63 -4.84
CA VAL A 62 -4.16 14.08 -3.71
C VAL A 62 -4.79 13.60 -2.41
N LEU A 63 -4.01 12.92 -1.58
CA LEU A 63 -4.45 12.44 -0.27
C LEU A 63 -4.71 13.61 0.69
N GLY A 64 -5.68 13.44 1.60
CA GLY A 64 -6.23 14.52 2.43
C GLY A 64 -7.61 14.97 1.92
N ASP A 65 -7.87 16.28 1.90
CA ASP A 65 -9.21 16.82 1.66
C ASP A 65 -9.87 16.36 0.33
N GLU A 66 -9.11 16.24 -0.77
CA GLU A 66 -9.64 15.77 -2.05
C GLU A 66 -10.07 14.30 -1.94
N HIS A 67 -9.22 13.45 -1.37
CA HIS A 67 -9.50 12.04 -1.11
C HIS A 67 -10.74 11.87 -0.21
N GLU A 68 -10.80 12.59 0.91
CA GLU A 68 -11.93 12.55 1.84
C GLU A 68 -13.24 13.00 1.18
N ALA A 69 -13.18 14.04 0.33
CA ALA A 69 -14.34 14.48 -0.43
C ALA A 69 -14.83 13.42 -1.44
N LEU A 70 -13.92 12.68 -2.09
CA LEU A 70 -14.27 11.58 -2.98
C LEU A 70 -14.92 10.42 -2.24
N LEU A 71 -14.42 10.08 -1.05
CA LEU A 71 -14.99 9.06 -0.17
C LEU A 71 -16.39 9.46 0.32
N ALA A 72 -16.55 10.69 0.83
CA ALA A 72 -17.81 11.20 1.33
C ALA A 72 -18.91 11.31 0.26
N ALA A 73 -18.52 11.38 -1.03
CA ALA A 73 -19.45 11.38 -2.15
C ALA A 73 -19.94 9.98 -2.55
N GLN A 74 -19.35 8.90 -2.02
CA GLN A 74 -19.79 7.53 -2.31
C GLN A 74 -21.02 7.14 -1.47
N PRO A 75 -21.89 6.25 -1.98
CA PRO A 75 -22.97 5.68 -1.17
C PRO A 75 -22.41 4.76 -0.08
N ASP A 76 -23.14 4.64 1.04
CA ASP A 76 -22.80 3.69 2.13
C ASP A 76 -22.81 2.22 1.68
N ALA A 77 -23.56 1.92 0.60
CA ALA A 77 -23.64 0.58 0.06
C ALA A 77 -22.33 0.21 -0.67
N ALA A 78 -21.75 -0.93 -0.31
CA ALA A 78 -20.55 -1.44 -0.97
C ALA A 78 -20.81 -1.65 -2.48
N PRO A 79 -19.86 -1.26 -3.36
CA PRO A 79 -19.99 -1.52 -4.79
C PRO A 79 -19.96 -3.03 -5.08
N PRO A 80 -20.55 -3.47 -6.21
CA PRO A 80 -20.45 -4.85 -6.64
C PRO A 80 -18.98 -5.22 -6.84
N ARG A 81 -18.54 -6.32 -6.24
CA ARG A 81 -17.17 -6.81 -6.40
C ARG A 81 -16.99 -7.40 -7.80
N PRO A 82 -15.97 -7.00 -8.56
CA PRO A 82 -15.66 -7.63 -9.83
C PRO A 82 -15.24 -9.10 -9.60
N PRO A 83 -15.41 -9.98 -10.60
CA PRO A 83 -14.84 -11.32 -10.53
C PRO A 83 -13.32 -11.21 -10.55
N VAL A 84 -12.65 -11.87 -9.60
CA VAL A 84 -11.19 -11.91 -9.45
C VAL A 84 -10.77 -13.36 -9.27
N ASP A 85 -9.84 -13.86 -10.09
CA ASP A 85 -9.20 -15.17 -9.88
C ASP A 85 -8.09 -15.01 -8.84
N GLU A 86 -7.91 -16.00 -7.96
CA GLU A 86 -6.86 -15.93 -6.94
C GLU A 86 -5.44 -15.85 -7.54
N ARG A 87 -5.25 -16.20 -8.82
CA ARG A 87 -3.97 -16.11 -9.53
C ARG A 87 -3.77 -14.78 -10.24
N ASP A 88 -4.79 -13.92 -10.28
CA ASP A 88 -4.67 -12.60 -10.87
C ASP A 88 -3.70 -11.74 -10.04
N PRO A 89 -2.95 -10.81 -10.69
CA PRO A 89 -2.14 -9.83 -10.00
C PRO A 89 -2.97 -9.02 -9.00
N ALA A 90 -2.42 -8.83 -7.81
CA ALA A 90 -3.02 -8.02 -6.76
C ALA A 90 -2.11 -6.85 -6.40
N GLU A 91 -0.80 -7.10 -6.28
CA GLU A 91 0.17 -6.05 -5.96
C GLU A 91 1.46 -6.14 -6.76
N ILE A 92 2.12 -4.99 -6.96
CA ILE A 92 3.42 -4.90 -7.61
C ILE A 92 4.39 -4.11 -6.73
N PHE A 93 5.51 -4.74 -6.37
CA PHE A 93 6.58 -4.11 -5.60
C PHE A 93 7.79 -3.86 -6.48
N TYR A 94 8.13 -2.58 -6.68
CA TYR A 94 9.33 -2.22 -7.42
C TYR A 94 10.58 -2.31 -6.55
N THR A 95 11.61 -2.96 -7.09
CA THR A 95 12.93 -3.09 -6.47
C THR A 95 14.00 -2.45 -7.34
N SER A 96 15.06 -1.93 -6.72
CA SER A 96 16.24 -1.45 -7.45
C SER A 96 16.90 -2.64 -8.15
N GLY A 97 16.68 -2.78 -9.45
CA GLY A 97 17.35 -3.80 -10.24
C GLY A 97 18.85 -3.56 -10.30
N THR A 98 19.65 -4.62 -10.32
CA THR A 98 21.12 -4.54 -10.47
C THR A 98 21.56 -3.89 -11.79
N THR A 99 20.65 -3.81 -12.76
CA THR A 99 20.84 -3.22 -14.09
C THR A 99 20.50 -1.72 -14.14
N GLY A 100 20.15 -1.09 -13.02
CA GLY A 100 19.77 0.32 -12.93
C GLY A 100 18.29 0.60 -13.17
N THR A 101 17.59 -0.23 -13.95
CA THR A 101 16.14 -0.12 -14.15
C THR A 101 15.36 -0.84 -13.03
N PRO A 102 14.36 -0.18 -12.40
CA PRO A 102 13.47 -0.83 -11.44
C PRO A 102 12.76 -2.05 -12.04
N LYS A 103 12.51 -3.08 -11.22
CA LYS A 103 11.74 -4.26 -11.63
C LYS A 103 10.56 -4.49 -10.68
N GLY A 104 9.37 -4.62 -11.24
CA GLY A 104 8.14 -4.94 -10.51
C GLY A 104 8.03 -6.43 -10.18
N ALA A 105 8.03 -6.76 -8.90
CA ALA A 105 7.67 -8.08 -8.41
C ALA A 105 6.15 -8.17 -8.31
N VAL A 106 5.53 -8.95 -9.21
CA VAL A 106 4.09 -9.14 -9.28
C VAL A 106 3.66 -10.22 -8.29
N LEU A 107 2.73 -9.88 -7.41
CA LEU A 107 2.18 -10.78 -6.40
C LEU A 107 0.69 -10.98 -6.67
N SER A 108 0.27 -12.24 -6.77
CA SER A 108 -1.15 -12.59 -6.94
C SER A 108 -1.92 -12.58 -5.63
N HIS A 109 -3.25 -12.48 -5.70
CA HIS A 109 -4.12 -12.61 -4.52
C HIS A 109 -3.81 -13.84 -3.66
N ARG A 110 -3.56 -15.00 -4.31
CA ARG A 110 -3.18 -16.25 -3.65
C ARG A 110 -1.83 -16.12 -2.94
N SER A 111 -0.86 -15.46 -3.57
CA SER A 111 0.45 -15.21 -2.96
C SER A 111 0.32 -14.34 -1.72
N LEU A 112 -0.50 -13.27 -1.78
CA LEU A 112 -0.77 -12.40 -0.64
C LEU A 112 -1.43 -13.16 0.52
N TYR A 113 -2.47 -13.94 0.19
CA TYR A 113 -3.22 -14.73 1.17
C TYR A 113 -2.35 -15.76 1.87
N LEU A 114 -1.58 -16.55 1.11
CA LEU A 114 -0.69 -17.56 1.67
C LEU A 114 0.42 -16.92 2.52
N HIS A 115 0.97 -15.79 2.07
CA HIS A 115 1.92 -15.01 2.84
C HIS A 115 1.30 -14.53 4.16
N ALA A 116 0.10 -13.96 4.13
CA ALA A 116 -0.58 -13.46 5.33
C ALA A 116 -0.83 -14.58 6.35
N VAL A 117 -1.33 -15.74 5.91
CA VAL A 117 -1.55 -16.91 6.78
C VAL A 117 -0.22 -17.39 7.37
N HIS A 118 0.82 -17.50 6.56
CA HIS A 118 2.14 -17.92 7.02
C HIS A 118 2.72 -16.93 8.05
N SER A 119 2.69 -15.64 7.76
CA SER A 119 3.19 -14.57 8.64
C SER A 119 2.42 -14.51 9.95
N ALA A 120 1.09 -14.63 9.94
CA ALA A 120 0.28 -14.69 11.15
C ALA A 120 0.73 -15.84 12.08
N LEU A 121 0.85 -17.04 11.52
CA LEU A 121 1.23 -18.24 12.28
C LEU A 121 2.66 -18.18 12.80
N THR A 122 3.60 -17.74 11.97
CA THR A 122 5.04 -17.73 12.31
C THR A 122 5.42 -16.65 13.30
N ASN A 123 4.77 -15.49 13.23
CA ASN A 123 5.01 -14.39 14.17
C ASN A 123 4.14 -14.49 15.44
N GLY A 124 3.19 -15.43 15.49
CA GLY A 124 2.29 -15.61 16.63
C GLY A 124 1.34 -14.42 16.85
N ILE A 125 0.99 -13.72 15.77
CA ILE A 125 0.07 -12.56 15.83
C ILE A 125 -1.35 -13.05 16.04
N THR A 126 -2.12 -12.29 16.81
CA THR A 126 -3.50 -12.52 17.20
C THR A 126 -4.33 -11.25 16.96
N GLY A 127 -5.65 -11.34 17.13
CA GLY A 127 -6.54 -10.18 17.02
C GLY A 127 -6.38 -9.15 18.15
N ASP A 128 -5.71 -9.51 19.25
CA ASP A 128 -5.46 -8.61 20.38
C ASP A 128 -4.19 -7.75 20.19
N ASP A 129 -3.42 -8.01 19.12
CA ASP A 129 -2.17 -7.30 18.86
C ASP A 129 -2.38 -5.91 18.27
N VAL A 130 -1.52 -4.99 18.71
CA VAL A 130 -1.41 -3.62 18.20
C VAL A 130 -0.07 -3.48 17.47
N VAL A 131 -0.11 -3.30 16.15
CA VAL A 131 1.09 -3.25 15.31
C VAL A 131 1.44 -1.82 14.95
N LEU A 132 2.60 -1.37 15.44
CA LEU A 132 3.22 -0.10 15.09
C LEU A 132 4.01 -0.21 13.79
N HIS A 133 3.55 0.44 12.72
CA HIS A 133 4.15 0.36 11.39
C HIS A 133 5.39 1.26 11.27
N THR A 134 6.51 0.80 11.82
CA THR A 134 7.82 1.51 11.77
C THR A 134 8.59 1.28 10.46
N ILE A 135 8.22 0.26 9.70
CA ILE A 135 8.83 -0.11 8.41
C ILE A 135 7.93 0.42 7.28
N PRO A 136 8.48 1.02 6.22
CA PRO A 136 7.65 1.50 5.12
C PRO A 136 6.85 0.38 4.45
N LEU A 137 5.56 0.59 4.25
CA LEU A 137 4.66 -0.41 3.67
C LEU A 137 4.99 -0.71 2.20
N PHE A 138 5.65 0.19 1.47
CA PHE A 138 6.12 -0.09 0.11
C PHE A 138 7.32 -1.06 0.05
N HIS A 139 7.90 -1.44 1.19
CA HIS A 139 9.06 -2.31 1.25
C HIS A 139 8.64 -3.73 1.59
N VAL A 140 9.32 -4.75 1.04
CA VAL A 140 9.00 -6.17 1.26
C VAL A 140 8.91 -6.55 2.74
N ASN A 141 9.70 -5.91 3.60
CA ASN A 141 9.70 -6.14 5.05
C ASN A 141 8.45 -5.59 5.77
N GLY A 142 7.72 -4.66 5.15
CA GLY A 142 6.46 -4.10 5.67
C GLY A 142 5.22 -4.57 4.92
N TRP A 143 5.35 -5.00 3.66
CA TRP A 143 4.23 -5.23 2.74
C TRP A 143 3.20 -6.27 3.22
N GLY A 144 3.64 -7.28 3.98
CA GLY A 144 2.74 -8.32 4.50
C GLY A 144 1.88 -7.84 5.67
N THR A 145 2.34 -6.83 6.41
CA THR A 145 1.73 -6.43 7.67
C THR A 145 0.32 -5.86 7.55
N PRO A 146 -0.06 -5.12 6.48
CA PRO A 146 -1.44 -4.77 6.20
C PRO A 146 -2.35 -6.01 6.18
N HIS A 147 -1.94 -7.05 5.47
CA HIS A 147 -2.76 -8.24 5.21
C HIS A 147 -3.01 -9.08 6.46
N TYR A 148 -1.96 -9.50 7.16
CA TYR A 148 -2.13 -10.45 8.26
C TYR A 148 -2.71 -9.80 9.52
N VAL A 149 -2.42 -8.53 9.79
CA VAL A 149 -3.00 -7.83 10.94
C VAL A 149 -4.49 -7.59 10.70
N THR A 150 -4.87 -7.12 9.51
CA THR A 150 -6.30 -6.94 9.17
C THR A 150 -7.05 -8.27 9.13
N ALA A 151 -6.45 -9.35 8.59
CA ALA A 151 -7.09 -10.67 8.55
C ALA A 151 -7.43 -11.23 9.93
N LEU A 152 -6.66 -10.86 10.96
CA LEU A 152 -6.88 -11.26 12.35
C LEU A 152 -7.73 -10.26 13.15
N GLY A 153 -8.05 -9.10 12.56
CA GLY A 153 -8.77 -8.02 13.26
C GLY A 153 -7.92 -7.22 14.24
N GLY A 154 -6.59 -7.26 14.10
CA GLY A 154 -5.66 -6.51 14.94
C GLY A 154 -5.66 -5.00 14.64
N VAL A 155 -5.00 -4.24 15.49
CA VAL A 155 -4.95 -2.77 15.39
C VAL A 155 -3.70 -2.32 14.63
N HIS A 156 -3.87 -1.42 13.67
CA HIS A 156 -2.78 -0.78 12.95
C HIS A 156 -2.50 0.61 13.55
N VAL A 157 -1.28 0.85 14.02
CA VAL A 157 -0.81 2.20 14.37
C VAL A 157 0.13 2.70 13.29
N MET A 158 -0.36 3.68 12.51
CA MET A 158 0.37 4.24 11.37
C MET A 158 1.32 5.35 11.80
N LEU A 159 2.58 5.26 11.36
CA LEU A 159 3.59 6.30 11.55
C LEU A 159 4.02 6.88 10.20
N PRO A 160 3.66 8.14 9.90
CA PRO A 160 4.06 8.80 8.64
C PRO A 160 5.57 8.94 8.49
N ARG A 161 6.31 9.00 9.58
CA ARG A 161 7.77 9.07 9.62
C ARG A 161 8.29 8.37 10.86
N PHE A 162 9.41 7.69 10.74
CA PHE A 162 10.12 7.16 11.89
C PHE A 162 10.72 8.30 12.72
N ASP A 163 10.32 8.40 13.98
CA ASP A 163 10.91 9.25 15.00
C ASP A 163 11.20 8.39 16.26
N PRO A 164 12.46 8.30 16.73
CA PRO A 164 12.80 7.44 17.86
C PRO A 164 12.07 7.78 19.16
N GLY A 165 11.83 9.06 19.43
CA GLY A 165 11.18 9.51 20.66
C GLY A 165 9.70 9.15 20.67
N GLU A 166 9.03 9.38 19.55
CA GLU A 166 7.64 9.02 19.36
C GLU A 166 7.43 7.49 19.36
N VAL A 167 8.32 6.74 18.72
CA VAL A 167 8.29 5.27 18.76
C VAL A 167 8.43 4.77 20.19
N LEU A 168 9.38 5.30 20.97
CA LEU A 168 9.56 4.91 22.37
C LEU A 168 8.36 5.30 23.24
N ARG A 169 7.64 6.38 22.91
CA ARG A 169 6.41 6.79 23.62
C ARG A 169 5.23 5.84 23.34
N LEU A 170 5.23 5.17 22.20
CA LEU A 170 4.14 4.31 21.73
C LEU A 170 4.31 2.82 22.08
N VAL A 171 5.45 2.43 22.65
CA VAL A 171 5.78 1.06 23.08
C VAL A 171 5.94 1.02 24.60
#